data_AF-A0A9N9KEG8-F1
#
_entry.id   AF-A0A9N9KEG8-F1
#
_cell.length_a   1.000
_cell.length_b   1.000
_cell.length_c   1.000
_cell.angle_alpha   90.00
_cell.angle_beta   90.00
_cell.angle_gamma   90.00
#
_symmetry.space_group_name_H-M   'P 1'
#
loop_
_entity.id
_entity.type
_entity.pdbx_description
1 polymer ?
#
loop_
_entity_poly.entity_id
_entity_poly.type
_entity_poly.pdbx_seq_one_letter_code
_entity_poly.pdbx_strand_id
1 'polypeptide(L)'
;MSGLTTSLNAELLQLSNEARRKHPEIKEAAERSIIVLRTLKERPGKDISQELAKNTEFLRPFLLACDSKHVKLITISIGCLHKLISHHAIPE
;
A
#
# COMPACT_ATOMS: atom_id res chain seq x y z
N MET A 1 -6.62 10.07 -12.91
CA MET A 1 -5.53 9.57 -12.03
C MET A 1 -5.78 9.78 -10.53
N SER A 2 -6.91 10.37 -10.07
CA SER A 2 -7.22 10.57 -8.63
C SER A 2 -7.77 9.33 -7.90
N GLY A 3 -8.21 8.31 -8.64
CA GLY A 3 -8.78 7.08 -8.06
C GLY A 3 -7.77 6.20 -7.34
N LEU A 4 -6.56 6.04 -7.90
CA LEU A 4 -5.52 5.12 -7.38
C LEU A 4 -5.09 5.50 -5.95
N THR A 5 -4.74 6.76 -5.72
CA THR A 5 -4.29 7.19 -4.38
C THR A 5 -5.39 7.12 -3.34
N THR A 6 -6.64 7.31 -3.75
CA THR A 6 -7.80 7.23 -2.87
C THR A 6 -8.07 5.78 -2.46
N SER A 7 -8.05 4.84 -3.41
CA SER A 7 -8.23 3.41 -3.12
C SER A 7 -7.07 2.84 -2.32
N LEU A 8 -5.81 3.15 -2.67
CA LEU A 8 -4.63 2.71 -1.92
C LEU A 8 -4.66 3.20 -0.47
N ASN A 9 -5.03 4.45 -0.22
CA ASN A 9 -5.12 4.99 1.13
C ASN A 9 -6.21 4.26 1.95
N ALA A 10 -7.38 4.02 1.35
CA ALA A 10 -8.45 3.27 2.00
C ALA A 10 -8.03 1.83 2.34
N GLU A 11 -7.38 1.14 1.40
CA GLU A 11 -6.91 -0.24 1.59
C GLU A 11 -5.78 -0.34 2.61
N LEU A 12 -4.83 0.60 2.62
CA LEU A 12 -3.79 0.67 3.64
C LEU A 12 -4.36 0.94 5.04
N LEU A 13 -5.38 1.80 5.15
CA LEU A 13 -6.08 2.03 6.42
C LEU A 13 -6.80 0.75 6.89
N GLN A 14 -7.47 0.05 5.97
CA GLN A 14 -8.12 -1.22 6.27
C GLN A 14 -7.10 -2.28 6.71
N LEU A 15 -5.96 -2.37 6.02
CA LEU A 15 -4.86 -3.28 6.34
C LEU A 15 -4.28 -2.98 7.73
N SER A 16 -4.01 -1.71 8.04
CA SER A 16 -3.51 -1.29 9.35
C SER A 16 -4.48 -1.66 10.48
N ASN A 17 -5.77 -1.40 10.29
CA ASN A 17 -6.80 -1.69 11.29
C ASN A 17 -6.95 -3.21 11.53
N GLU A 18 -6.96 -4.01 10.47
CA GLU A 18 -7.05 -5.47 10.57
C GLU A 18 -5.79 -6.06 11.23
N ALA A 19 -4.60 -5.51 10.92
CA ALA A 19 -3.33 -5.96 11.47
C ALA A 19 -3.09 -5.55 12.93
N ARG A 20 -3.74 -4.49 13.41
CA ARG A 20 -3.46 -3.81 14.70
C ARG A 20 -3.33 -4.73 15.91
N ARG A 21 -4.08 -5.83 15.97
CA ARG A 21 -4.11 -6.73 17.14
C ARG A 21 -3.03 -7.82 17.11
N LYS A 22 -2.84 -8.45 15.94
CA LYS A 22 -2.05 -9.68 15.82
C LYS A 22 -0.74 -9.50 15.04
N HIS A 23 -0.64 -8.44 14.24
CA HIS A 23 0.47 -8.21 13.32
C HIS A 23 0.94 -6.73 13.40
N PRO A 24 1.54 -6.32 14.53
CA PRO A 24 1.98 -4.93 14.72
C PRO A 24 2.96 -4.46 13.64
N GLU A 25 3.81 -5.35 13.13
CA GLU A 25 4.75 -5.05 12.05
C GLU A 25 4.05 -4.64 10.73
N ILE A 26 2.93 -5.29 10.40
CA ILE A 26 2.13 -4.98 9.20
C ILE A 26 1.45 -3.64 9.39
N LYS A 27 0.88 -3.41 10.58
CA LYS A 27 0.26 -2.14 10.96
C LYS A 27 1.24 -0.98 10.78
N GLU A 28 2.44 -1.09 11.32
CA GLU A 28 3.46 -0.04 11.20
C GLU A 28 3.90 0.17 9.73
N ALA A 29 4.12 -0.91 8.98
CA ALA A 29 4.46 -0.81 7.56
C ALA A 29 3.36 -0.13 6.75
N ALA A 30 2.09 -0.39 7.08
CA ALA A 30 0.95 0.25 6.44
C ALA A 30 0.85 1.74 6.81
N GLU A 31 1.03 2.10 8.09
CA GLU A 31 1.05 3.49 8.54
C GLU A 31 2.17 4.30 7.88
N ARG A 32 3.38 3.73 7.77
CA ARG A 32 4.49 4.36 7.03
C ARG A 32 4.13 4.59 5.56
N SER A 33 3.51 3.61 4.92
CA SER A 33 3.09 3.70 3.52
C SER A 33 2.00 4.75 3.30
N ILE A 34 1.08 4.93 4.25
CA ILE A 34 0.08 6.01 4.22
C ILE A 34 0.74 7.38 4.24
N ILE A 35 1.76 7.57 5.09
CA ILE A 35 2.50 8.84 5.16
C ILE A 35 3.18 9.13 3.82
N VAL A 36 3.88 8.15 3.26
CA VAL A 36 4.51 8.25 1.93
C VAL A 36 3.48 8.66 0.87
N LEU A 37 2.34 7.98 0.82
CA LEU A 37 1.29 8.23 -0.16
C LEU A 37 0.74 9.66 -0.05
N ARG A 38 0.58 10.19 1.17
CA ARG A 38 0.15 11.57 1.41
C ARG A 38 1.20 12.57 0.93
N THR A 39 2.47 12.36 1.26
CA THR A 39 3.57 13.23 0.80
C THR A 39 3.69 13.24 -0.72
N LEU A 40 3.47 12.11 -1.40
CA LEU A 40 3.48 12.06 -2.86
C LEU A 40 2.28 12.80 -3.46
N LYS A 41 1.09 12.72 -2.83
CA LYS A 41 -0.11 13.43 -3.28
C LYS A 41 0.04 14.96 -3.19
N GLU A 42 0.82 15.44 -2.23
CA GLU A 42 1.10 16.88 -2.04
C GLU A 42 2.14 17.44 -3.02
N ARG A 43 2.80 16.60 -3.83
CA ARG A 43 3.78 17.02 -4.85
C ARG A 43 3.12 17.12 -6.23
N PRO A 44 2.60 18.30 -6.64
CA PRO A 44 2.01 18.46 -7.96
C PRO A 44 3.05 18.27 -9.07
N GLY A 45 2.62 17.73 -10.21
CA GLY A 45 3.44 17.60 -11.42
C GLY A 45 4.29 16.32 -11.53
N LYS A 46 4.23 15.41 -10.55
CA LYS A 46 4.86 14.09 -10.64
C LYS A 46 3.84 12.97 -10.87
N ASP A 47 4.21 11.99 -11.69
CA ASP A 47 3.42 10.76 -11.81
C ASP A 47 3.59 9.93 -10.54
N ILE A 48 2.49 9.82 -9.78
CA ILE A 48 2.47 9.10 -8.50
C ILE A 48 2.80 7.62 -8.70
N SER A 49 2.37 7.02 -9.81
CA SER A 49 2.63 5.61 -10.11
C SER A 49 4.13 5.37 -10.25
N GLN A 50 4.84 6.27 -10.94
CA GLN A 50 6.29 6.22 -11.08
C GLN A 50 7.04 6.46 -9.77
N GLU A 51 6.57 7.38 -8.93
CA GLU A 51 7.18 7.62 -7.62
C GLU A 51 6.96 6.44 -6.66
N LEU A 52 5.80 5.75 -6.75
CA LEU A 52 5.53 4.52 -6.02
C LEU A 52 6.38 3.36 -6.51
N ALA A 53 6.56 3.22 -7.82
CA ALA A 53 7.42 2.18 -8.42
C ALA A 53 8.87 2.28 -7.94
N LYS A 54 9.39 3.50 -7.75
CA LYS A 54 10.73 3.75 -7.19
C LYS A 54 10.85 3.44 -5.70
N ASN A 55 9.72 3.30 -5.00
CA ASN A 55 9.68 3.10 -3.57
C ASN A 55 9.31 1.66 -3.24
N THR A 56 10.30 0.76 -3.31
CA THR A 56 10.14 -0.67 -2.98
C THR A 56 9.59 -0.91 -1.58
N GLU A 57 9.90 -0.03 -0.62
CA GLU A 57 9.38 -0.10 0.75
C GLU A 57 7.86 0.08 0.83
N PHE A 58 7.24 0.71 -0.17
CA PHE A 58 5.79 0.83 -0.26
C PHE A 58 5.08 -0.52 -0.44
N LEU A 59 5.79 -1.53 -0.98
CA LEU A 59 5.24 -2.88 -1.15
C LEU A 59 5.31 -3.72 0.13
N ARG A 60 6.19 -3.34 1.06
CA ARG A 60 6.47 -4.07 2.30
C ARG A 60 5.23 -4.46 3.11
N PRO A 61 4.25 -3.58 3.40
CA PRO A 61 3.06 -3.98 4.17
C PRO A 61 2.25 -5.09 3.50
N PHE A 62 2.16 -5.06 2.16
CA PHE A 62 1.40 -6.06 1.40
C PHE A 62 2.11 -7.41 1.37
N LEU A 63 3.44 -7.40 1.24
CA LEU A 63 4.24 -8.63 1.28
C LEU A 63 4.17 -9.30 2.65
N LEU A 64 4.32 -8.53 3.73
CA LEU A 64 4.17 -9.05 5.10
C LEU A 64 2.76 -9.60 5.34
N ALA A 65 1.74 -8.92 4.81
CA ALA A 65 0.36 -9.40 4.91
C ALA A 65 0.08 -10.66 4.10
N CYS A 66 0.70 -10.83 2.93
CA CYS A 66 0.67 -12.08 2.18
C CYS A 66 1.28 -13.24 2.98
N ASP A 67 2.37 -13.00 3.72
CA ASP A 67 3.04 -14.02 4.55
C ASP A 67 2.36 -14.27 5.91
N SER A 68 1.47 -13.37 6.35
CA SER A 68 0.81 -13.44 7.66
C SER A 68 -0.08 -14.68 7.90
N LYS A 69 -0.37 -15.46 6.86
CA LYS A 69 -1.35 -16.57 6.84
C LYS A 69 -2.76 -16.16 7.27
N HIS A 70 -3.04 -14.85 7.35
CA HIS A 70 -4.33 -14.32 7.76
C HIS A 70 -5.15 -13.94 6.52
N VAL A 71 -6.16 -14.76 6.18
CA VAL A 71 -6.94 -14.65 4.94
C VAL A 71 -7.40 -13.22 4.65
N LYS A 72 -7.93 -12.48 5.64
CA LYS A 72 -8.38 -11.10 5.43
C LYS A 72 -7.25 -10.14 5.04
N LEU A 73 -6.08 -10.26 5.66
CA LEU A 73 -4.92 -9.40 5.36
C LEU A 73 -4.38 -9.70 3.97
N ILE A 74 -4.34 -10.99 3.62
CA ILE A 74 -3.95 -11.46 2.29
C ILE A 74 -4.91 -10.90 1.23
N THR A 75 -6.23 -11.02 1.44
CA THR A 75 -7.24 -10.52 0.49
C THR A 75 -7.12 -9.01 0.25
N ILE A 76 -6.96 -8.21 1.32
CA ILE A 76 -6.76 -6.75 1.19
C ILE A 76 -5.48 -6.47 0.38
N SER A 77 -4.41 -7.18 0.68
CA SER A 77 -3.09 -6.96 0.07
C SER A 77 -3.05 -7.33 -1.40
N ILE A 78 -3.64 -8.47 -1.78
CA ILE A 78 -3.77 -8.87 -3.19
C ILE A 78 -4.60 -7.84 -3.96
N GLY A 79 -5.68 -7.32 -3.37
CA GLY A 79 -6.47 -6.26 -3.97
C GLY A 79 -5.66 -4.99 -4.25
N CYS A 80 -4.77 -4.61 -3.34
CA CYS A 80 -3.85 -3.47 -3.50
C CYS A 80 -2.79 -3.74 -4.57
N LEU A 81 -2.13 -4.90 -4.49
CA LEU A 81 -1.07 -5.30 -5.42
C LEU A 81 -1.58 -5.36 -6.86
N HIS A 82 -2.77 -5.92 -7.09
CA HIS A 82 -3.37 -5.94 -8.42
C HIS A 82 -3.57 -4.52 -8.98
N LYS A 83 -4.02 -3.56 -8.16
CA LYS A 83 -4.15 -2.16 -8.60
C LYS A 83 -2.79 -1.53 -8.91
N LEU A 84 -1.78 -1.79 -8.08
CA LEU A 84 -0.43 -1.28 -8.32
C LEU A 84 0.13 -1.81 -9.65
N ILE A 85 -0.05 -3.11 -9.92
CA ILE A 85 0.36 -3.75 -11.18
C ILE A 85 -0.38 -3.11 -12.37
N SER A 86 -1.71 -3.00 -12.30
CA SER A 86 -2.53 -2.43 -13.39
C SER A 86 -2.22 -0.97 -13.70
N HIS A 87 -1.60 -0.26 -12.75
CA HIS A 87 -1.16 1.13 -12.90
C HIS A 87 0.35 1.29 -13.15
N HIS A 88 1.09 0.19 -13.35
CA HIS A 88 2.55 0.19 -13.48
C HIS A 88 3.25 0.94 -12.32
N ALA A 89 2.71 0.79 -11.11
CA ALA A 89 3.18 1.42 -9.88
C ALA A 89 4.07 0.49 -9.04
N ILE A 90 4.69 -0.50 -9.68
CA ILE A 90 5.65 -1.43 -9.08
C ILE A 90 6.99 -1.33 -9.82
N PRO A 91 8.12 -1.57 -9.14
CA PRO A 91 9.42 -1.65 -9.80
C PRO A 91 9.44 -2.78 -10.83
N GLU A 92 10.13 -2.55 -11.96
CA GLU A 92 10.37 -3.55 -13.01
C GLU A 92 11.30 -4.68 -12.56
#